data_AF-A0A7W5MZ13-F1
#
_entry.id   AF-A0A7W5MZ13-F1
#
_cell.length_a   1.000
_cell.length_b   1.000
_cell.length_c   1.000
_cell.angle_alpha   90.00
_cell.angle_beta   90.00
_cell.angle_gamma   90.00
#
_symmetry.space_group_name_H-M   'P 1'
#
loop_
_entity.id
_entity.type
_entity.pdbx_description
1 polymer ?
#
loop_
_entity_poly.entity_id
_entity_poly.type
_entity_poly.pdbx_seq_one_letter_code
_entity_poly.pdbx_strand_id
1 'polypeptide(L)'
;MNAGTASLFEPAHIQAFGVVADWLREVLSGSLATALCVVAISLVGLSLFQGRLRLQRAALVVVGIFLLLGAPMISARIIGNLHPALPASTDTTFVPPPAISQNRPALSPNGFDPYAGASVPMQ
;
A
#
# COMPACT_ATOMS: atom_id res chain seq x y z
N MET A 1 -50.78 -29.87 -12.67
CA MET A 1 -50.46 -28.45 -12.93
C MET A 1 -50.30 -27.71 -11.61
N ASN A 2 -49.10 -27.24 -11.27
CA ASN A 2 -48.87 -26.08 -10.40
C ASN A 2 -47.42 -25.59 -10.59
N ALA A 3 -47.12 -25.15 -11.82
CA ALA A 3 -45.89 -24.46 -12.17
C ALA A 3 -46.11 -22.93 -12.10
N GLY A 4 -46.72 -22.46 -11.01
CA GLY A 4 -47.25 -21.09 -10.93
C GLY A 4 -46.54 -20.15 -9.95
N THR A 5 -45.71 -20.64 -9.02
CA THR A 5 -45.22 -19.78 -7.92
C THR A 5 -43.82 -20.14 -7.39
N ALA A 6 -43.02 -20.93 -8.13
CA ALA A 6 -41.60 -21.07 -7.81
C ALA A 6 -40.90 -19.75 -8.15
N SER A 7 -40.88 -18.88 -7.16
CA SER A 7 -40.32 -17.54 -7.17
C SER A 7 -38.90 -17.55 -7.72
N LEU A 8 -38.68 -16.89 -8.87
CA LEU A 8 -37.36 -16.64 -9.48
C LEU A 8 -36.42 -15.79 -8.59
N PHE A 9 -36.87 -15.42 -7.38
CA PHE A 9 -36.14 -14.59 -6.42
C PHE A 9 -35.40 -15.37 -5.32
N GLU A 10 -35.53 -16.70 -5.27
CA GLU A 10 -34.84 -17.61 -4.33
C GLU A 10 -33.84 -18.46 -5.13
N PRO A 11 -32.56 -18.72 -4.79
CA PRO A 11 -31.64 -18.29 -3.73
C PRO A 11 -30.47 -17.39 -4.25
N ALA A 12 -30.55 -16.89 -5.49
CA ALA A 12 -29.50 -16.04 -6.10
C ALA A 12 -29.41 -14.63 -5.45
N HIS A 13 -30.49 -14.18 -4.81
CA HIS A 13 -30.55 -12.89 -4.10
C HIS A 13 -29.46 -12.78 -3.03
N ILE A 14 -29.23 -13.81 -2.21
CA ILE A 14 -28.33 -13.68 -1.03
C ILE A 14 -26.88 -13.43 -1.47
N GLN A 15 -26.46 -13.98 -2.62
CA GLN A 15 -25.13 -13.80 -3.19
C GLN A 15 -24.96 -12.40 -3.81
N ALA A 16 -26.00 -11.89 -4.50
CA ALA A 16 -25.96 -10.59 -5.17
C ALA A 16 -25.81 -9.43 -4.16
N PHE A 17 -26.49 -9.51 -3.01
CA PHE A 17 -26.38 -8.48 -1.97
C PHE A 17 -24.99 -8.47 -1.33
N GLY A 18 -24.35 -9.63 -1.17
CA GLY A 18 -22.98 -9.72 -0.70
C GLY A 18 -22.00 -9.01 -1.64
N VAL A 19 -22.10 -9.26 -2.94
CA VAL A 19 -21.22 -8.64 -3.95
C VAL A 19 -21.42 -7.12 -4.01
N VAL A 20 -22.68 -6.66 -3.99
CA VAL A 20 -22.97 -5.23 -3.98
C VAL A 20 -22.49 -4.57 -2.69
N ALA A 21 -22.65 -5.23 -1.54
CA ALA A 21 -22.18 -4.72 -0.26
C ALA A 21 -20.65 -4.63 -0.19
N ASP A 22 -19.93 -5.58 -0.78
CA ASP A 22 -18.47 -5.58 -0.79
C ASP A 22 -17.92 -4.47 -1.69
N TRP A 23 -18.49 -4.29 -2.89
CA TRP A 23 -18.17 -3.13 -3.75
C TRP A 23 -18.49 -1.80 -3.06
N LEU A 24 -19.66 -1.71 -2.41
CA LEU A 24 -20.07 -0.51 -1.72
C LEU A 24 -19.10 -0.20 -0.56
N ARG A 25 -18.64 -1.23 0.16
CA ARG A 25 -17.65 -1.12 1.23
C ARG A 25 -16.28 -0.66 0.71
N GLU A 26 -15.85 -1.18 -0.43
CA GLU A 26 -14.60 -0.77 -1.09
C GLU A 26 -14.65 0.71 -1.50
N VAL A 27 -15.77 1.14 -2.11
CA VAL A 27 -16.00 2.54 -2.49
C VAL A 27 -16.12 3.44 -1.27
N LEU A 28 -16.83 3.00 -0.22
CA LEU A 28 -16.94 3.74 1.05
C LEU A 28 -15.58 3.93 1.71
N SER A 29 -14.75 2.89 1.71
CA SER A 29 -13.42 2.89 2.32
C SER A 29 -12.40 3.73 1.54
N GLY A 30 -12.50 3.76 0.21
CA GLY A 30 -11.53 4.45 -0.65
C GLY A 30 -11.97 5.85 -1.10
N SER A 31 -12.80 5.92 -2.14
CA SER A 31 -13.11 7.19 -2.83
C SER A 31 -14.12 8.04 -2.07
N LEU A 32 -15.10 7.43 -1.39
CA LEU A 32 -16.10 8.21 -0.66
C LEU A 32 -15.48 8.85 0.59
N ALA A 33 -14.63 8.12 1.31
CA ALA A 33 -13.93 8.65 2.48
C ALA A 33 -13.12 9.90 2.14
N THR A 34 -12.36 9.86 1.04
CA THR A 34 -11.58 11.00 0.57
C THR A 34 -12.47 12.15 0.08
N ALA A 35 -13.55 11.87 -0.65
CA ALA A 35 -14.50 12.89 -1.08
C ALA A 35 -15.19 13.60 0.10
N LEU A 36 -15.66 12.86 1.11
CA LEU A 36 -16.25 13.42 2.33
C LEU A 36 -15.25 14.27 3.12
N CYS A 37 -13.98 13.86 3.14
CA CYS A 37 -12.89 14.64 3.72
C CYS A 37 -12.77 16.01 3.03
N VAL A 38 -12.79 16.06 1.70
CA VAL A 38 -12.74 17.30 0.90
C VAL A 38 -13.98 18.18 1.11
N VAL A 39 -15.18 17.58 1.17
CA VAL A 39 -16.43 18.32 1.45
C VAL A 39 -16.38 18.97 2.83
N ALA A 40 -15.88 18.25 3.85
CA ALA A 40 -15.71 18.78 5.19
C ALA A 40 -14.73 19.98 5.21
N ILE A 41 -13.59 19.89 4.49
CA ILE A 41 -12.63 20.99 4.34
C ILE A 41 -13.31 22.21 3.70
N SER A 42 -14.08 22.02 2.64
CA SER A 42 -14.82 23.11 1.97
C SER A 42 -15.83 23.77 2.90
N LEU A 43 -16.58 22.99 3.69
CA LEU A 43 -17.52 23.52 4.67
C LEU A 43 -16.84 24.34 5.77
N VAL A 44 -15.62 23.97 6.18
CA VAL A 44 -14.80 24.76 7.12
C VAL A 44 -14.34 26.07 6.48
N GLY A 45 -13.89 26.05 5.23
CA GLY A 45 -13.53 27.26 4.49
C GLY A 45 -14.71 28.21 4.33
N LEU A 46 -15.89 27.67 3.99
CA LEU A 46 -17.15 28.41 3.91
C LEU A 46 -17.54 29.01 5.27
N SER A 47 -17.35 28.23 6.33
CA SER A 47 -17.60 28.61 7.72
C SER A 47 -16.69 29.75 8.21
N LEU A 48 -15.44 29.78 7.76
CA LEU A 48 -14.52 30.90 8.00
C LEU A 48 -14.92 32.14 7.21
N PHE A 49 -15.35 31.98 5.95
CA PHE A 49 -15.82 33.09 5.11
C PHE A 49 -17.11 33.74 5.62
N GLN A 50 -17.95 32.99 6.33
CA GLN A 50 -19.17 33.50 6.97
C GLN A 50 -18.90 34.45 8.16
N GLY A 51 -17.65 34.66 8.57
CA GLY A 51 -17.25 35.67 9.56
C GLY A 51 -17.76 35.45 10.99
N ARG A 52 -18.44 34.32 11.25
CA ARG A 52 -19.17 34.05 12.52
C ARG A 52 -18.62 32.89 13.35
N LEU A 53 -17.54 32.23 12.93
CA LEU A 53 -16.95 31.09 13.65
C LEU A 53 -15.56 31.43 14.18
N ARG A 54 -15.33 31.13 15.47
CA ARG A 54 -14.03 31.29 16.13
C ARG A 54 -13.00 30.41 15.40
N LEU A 55 -11.89 31.00 14.94
CA LEU A 55 -10.80 30.29 14.23
C LEU A 55 -10.34 29.00 14.95
N GLN A 56 -10.47 28.95 16.27
CA GLN A 56 -10.17 27.78 17.10
C GLN A 56 -10.92 26.52 16.68
N ARG A 57 -12.20 26.63 16.27
CA ARG A 57 -13.00 25.48 15.84
C ARG A 57 -12.65 25.02 14.43
N ALA A 58 -12.37 25.96 13.53
CA ALA A 58 -11.87 25.64 12.21
C ALA A 58 -10.50 24.95 12.28
N ALA A 59 -9.58 25.46 13.11
CA ALA A 59 -8.25 24.91 13.28
C ALA A 59 -8.29 23.45 13.77
N LEU A 60 -9.13 23.13 14.76
CA LEU A 60 -9.26 21.76 15.28
C LEU A 60 -9.78 20.78 14.22
N VAL A 61 -10.72 21.21 13.36
CA VAL A 61 -11.24 20.38 12.26
C VAL A 61 -10.19 20.15 11.17
N VAL A 62 -9.42 21.18 10.80
CA VAL A 62 -8.32 21.05 9.83
C VAL A 62 -7.25 20.07 10.34
N VAL A 63 -6.89 20.16 11.62
CA VAL A 63 -5.95 19.22 12.26
C VAL A 63 -6.52 17.80 12.26
N GLY A 64 -7.81 17.64 12.57
CA GLY A 64 -8.48 16.33 12.51
C GLY A 64 -8.44 15.69 11.12
N ILE A 65 -8.74 16.47 10.07
CA ILE A 65 -8.64 16.00 8.68
C ILE A 65 -7.20 15.63 8.31
N PHE A 66 -6.22 16.45 8.72
CA PHE A 66 -4.80 16.17 8.45
C PHE A 66 -4.35 14.87 9.12
N LEU A 67 -4.82 14.58 10.33
CA LEU A 67 -4.54 13.32 11.01
C LEU A 67 -5.23 12.14 10.30
N LEU A 68 -6.49 12.26 9.88
CA LEU A 68 -7.20 11.18 9.17
C LEU A 68 -6.53 10.81 7.84
N LEU A 69 -6.05 11.80 7.08
CA LEU A 69 -5.50 11.59 5.74
C LEU A 69 -3.98 11.43 5.73
N GLY A 70 -3.28 12.22 6.54
CA GLY A 70 -1.82 12.36 6.51
C GLY A 70 -1.09 11.46 7.50
N ALA A 71 -1.67 11.15 8.67
CA ALA A 71 -0.98 10.37 9.70
C ALA A 71 -0.56 8.95 9.23
N PRO A 72 -1.37 8.19 8.47
CA PRO A 72 -0.97 6.87 7.97
C PRO A 72 0.22 6.93 7.00
N MET A 73 0.28 7.96 6.15
CA MET A 73 1.41 8.17 5.25
C MET A 73 2.68 8.52 6.02
N ILE A 74 2.56 9.35 7.05
CA ILE A 74 3.69 9.75 7.90
C ILE A 74 4.22 8.53 8.69
N SER A 75 3.34 7.75 9.31
CA SER A 75 3.73 6.55 10.06
C SER A 75 4.35 5.48 9.15
N ALA A 76 3.78 5.25 7.96
CA ALA A 76 4.33 4.33 6.98
C ALA A 76 5.73 4.74 6.51
N ARG A 77 6.00 6.04 6.35
CA ARG A 77 7.34 6.52 5.98
C ARG A 77 8.35 6.40 7.11
N ILE A 78 7.94 6.67 8.34
CA ILE A 78 8.83 6.57 9.50
C ILE A 78 9.18 5.09 9.78
N ILE A 79 8.18 4.19 9.70
CA ILE A 79 8.36 2.77 9.95
C ILE A 79 9.04 2.06 8.76
N GLY A 80 8.64 2.37 7.53
CA GLY A 80 9.18 1.75 6.30
C GLY A 80 10.60 2.22 5.91
N ASN A 81 11.09 3.33 6.47
CA ASN A 81 12.47 3.79 6.28
C ASN A 81 13.47 3.03 7.17
N LEU A 82 12.99 2.23 8.13
CA LEU A 82 13.79 1.20 8.78
C LEU A 82 13.79 -0.05 7.89
N HIS A 83 14.32 0.05 6.67
CA HIS A 83 14.66 -1.14 5.89
C HIS A 83 15.65 -1.94 6.72
N PRO A 84 15.30 -3.12 7.25
CA PRO A 84 16.31 -4.02 7.77
C PRO A 84 17.18 -4.37 6.57
N ALA A 85 18.42 -3.88 6.57
CA ALA A 85 19.41 -4.25 5.57
C ALA A 85 19.79 -5.72 5.78
N LEU A 86 18.88 -6.64 5.42
CA LEU A 86 19.17 -8.05 5.31
C LEU A 86 19.11 -8.42 3.83
N PRO A 87 20.28 -8.64 3.20
CA PRO A 87 20.34 -9.21 1.87
C PRO A 87 20.20 -10.73 2.00
N ALA A 88 19.03 -11.31 1.66
CA ALA A 88 18.93 -12.75 1.42
C ALA A 88 17.65 -13.13 0.66
N SER A 89 17.81 -13.22 -0.66
CA SER A 89 17.17 -14.20 -1.55
C SER A 89 15.64 -14.32 -1.53
N THR A 90 14.96 -13.35 -2.16
CA THR A 90 13.71 -13.67 -2.84
C THR A 90 14.06 -14.31 -4.18
N ASP A 91 13.89 -15.63 -4.21
CA ASP A 91 13.59 -16.48 -5.36
C ASP A 91 14.12 -16.07 -6.74
N THR A 92 15.04 -16.89 -7.23
CA THR A 92 15.49 -16.96 -8.61
C THR A 92 14.29 -17.28 -9.54
N THR A 93 13.55 -16.25 -9.95
CA THR A 93 12.97 -16.28 -11.29
C THR A 93 14.09 -15.87 -12.24
N PHE A 94 14.65 -16.84 -12.95
CA PHE A 94 15.61 -16.61 -14.02
C PHE A 94 14.90 -15.84 -15.15
N VAL A 95 14.90 -14.51 -15.06
CA VAL A 95 14.70 -13.66 -16.24
C VAL A 95 16.02 -13.72 -17.01
N PRO A 96 16.04 -14.24 -18.26
CA PRO A 96 17.25 -14.16 -19.07
C PRO A 96 17.65 -12.67 -19.18
N PRO A 97 18.87 -12.32 -18.75
CA PRO A 97 19.27 -10.93 -18.66
C PRO A 97 19.34 -10.31 -20.06
N PRO A 98 18.80 -9.10 -20.28
CA PRO A 98 19.24 -8.30 -21.41
C PRO A 98 20.75 -8.05 -21.22
N ALA A 99 21.53 -8.30 -22.26
CA ALA A 99 22.99 -8.18 -22.22
C ALA A 99 23.41 -6.75 -21.89
N ILE A 100 23.67 -6.48 -20.61
CA ILE A 100 24.40 -5.28 -20.19
C ILE A 100 25.87 -5.61 -20.44
N SER A 101 26.53 -4.87 -21.34
CA SER A 101 27.98 -4.88 -21.46
C SER A 101 28.57 -4.61 -20.08
N GLN A 102 29.06 -5.66 -19.41
CA GLN A 102 29.81 -5.54 -18.18
C GLN A 102 31.15 -4.91 -18.55
N ASN A 103 31.23 -3.57 -18.51
CA ASN A 103 32.51 -2.90 -18.31
C ASN A 103 32.95 -3.14 -16.86
N ARG A 104 33.17 -4.41 -16.51
CA ARG A 104 33.87 -4.82 -15.30
C ARG A 104 35.30 -5.04 -15.75
N PRO A 105 36.28 -4.26 -15.27
CA PRO A 105 37.67 -4.65 -15.39
C PRO A 105 37.79 -6.08 -14.86
N ALA A 106 38.11 -7.02 -15.74
CA ALA A 106 38.35 -8.40 -15.33
C ALA A 106 39.52 -8.34 -14.36
N LEU A 107 39.26 -8.55 -13.06
CA LEU A 107 40.33 -8.79 -12.13
C LEU A 107 41.03 -10.06 -12.63
N SER A 108 42.26 -9.87 -13.12
CA SER A 108 43.14 -10.94 -13.54
C SER A 108 43.11 -12.04 -12.49
N PRO A 109 42.93 -13.32 -12.87
CA PRO A 109 42.95 -14.43 -11.93
C PRO A 109 44.30 -14.46 -11.23
N ASN A 110 44.38 -13.86 -10.03
CA ASN A 110 45.57 -13.96 -9.20
C ASN A 110 45.53 -15.35 -8.58
N GLY A 111 46.07 -16.33 -9.32
CA GLY A 111 46.15 -17.74 -8.95
C GLY A 111 47.19 -18.05 -7.87
N PHE A 112 47.52 -17.05 -7.03
CA PHE A 112 48.43 -17.21 -5.91
C PHE A 112 47.72 -16.75 -4.63
N ASP A 113 47.00 -17.68 -4.01
CA ASP A 113 46.59 -17.55 -2.63
C ASP A 113 47.56 -18.36 -1.75
N PRO A 114 48.51 -17.71 -1.05
CA PRO A 114 49.53 -18.38 -0.24
C PRO A 114 48.93 -19.12 0.97
N TYR A 115 47.65 -18.90 1.27
CA TYR A 115 46.95 -19.61 2.34
C TYR A 115 46.20 -20.87 1.85
N ALA A 116 46.18 -21.14 0.54
CA ALA A 116 45.60 -22.37 -0.01
C ALA A 116 46.32 -23.66 0.44
N GLY A 117 47.54 -23.55 0.99
CA GLY A 117 48.28 -24.67 1.59
C GLY A 117 47.95 -24.96 3.06
N ALA A 118 47.18 -24.10 3.74
CA ALA A 118 46.86 -24.25 5.16
C ALA A 118 45.47 -24.86 5.43
N SER A 119 44.57 -24.86 4.44
CA SER A 119 43.19 -25.36 4.56
C SER A 119 42.97 -26.80 4.07
N VAL A 120 44.02 -27.48 3.60
CA VAL A 120 43.97 -28.91 3.33
C VAL A 120 44.31 -29.69 4.60
N PRO A 121 43.36 -30.39 5.24
CA PRO A 121 43.73 -31.37 6.25
C PRO A 121 44.59 -32.46 5.58
N MET A 122 45.80 -32.65 6.09
CA MET A 122 46.67 -33.77 5.70
C MET A 122 46.02 -35.06 6.21
N GLN A 123 45.64 -35.93 5.28
CA GLN A 123 45.17 -37.29 5.59
C GLN A 123 46.22 -38.29 5.15
#